data_AF-A0A937KCL5-F1
#
_entry.id   AF-A0A937KCL5-F1
#
_cell.length_a   1.000
_cell.length_b   1.000
_cell.length_c   1.000
_cell.angle_alpha   90.00
_cell.angle_beta   90.00
_cell.angle_gamma   90.00
#
_symmetry.space_group_name_H-M   'P 1'
#
loop_
_entity.id
_entity.type
_entity.pdbx_description
1 polymer ?
#
loop_
_entity_poly.entity_id
_entity_poly.type
_entity_poly.pdbx_seq_one_letter_code
_entity_poly.pdbx_strand_id
1 'polypeptide(L)'
;MTGETCGKHAISRFENSHRKLPINYVPALAQIFGITTDELFFSANELKRTDKDQIGTQVADYRELATTNPKEAANKTLEALLNAKKEVLALKEQLRKYEEELEKKSTLVKKYAALPKTLNKLNQNKDQ
;
A
#
# COMPACT_ATOMS: atom_id res chain seq x y z
N MET A 1 40.26 15.65 -23.23
CA MET A 1 39.16 14.66 -23.14
C MET A 1 39.08 13.94 -24.46
N THR A 2 39.49 12.68 -24.50
CA THR A 2 39.51 11.84 -25.70
C THR A 2 38.08 11.39 -26.02
N GLY A 3 37.45 12.07 -26.98
CA GLY A 3 36.16 11.65 -27.52
C GLY A 3 36.36 10.47 -28.46
N GLU A 4 36.19 9.25 -27.95
CA GLU A 4 36.05 8.08 -28.80
C GLU A 4 34.77 8.25 -29.64
N THR A 5 34.94 8.34 -30.95
CA THR A 5 33.84 8.40 -31.91
C THR A 5 33.05 7.10 -31.81
N CYS A 6 31.89 7.15 -31.16
CA CYS A 6 30.91 6.06 -31.15
C CYS A 6 30.51 5.77 -32.60
N GLY A 7 31.13 4.75 -33.21
CA GLY A 7 30.90 4.42 -34.61
C GLY A 7 29.42 4.08 -34.84
N LYS A 8 28.85 4.55 -35.96
CA LYS A 8 27.45 4.27 -36.38
C LYS A 8 27.03 2.80 -36.20
N HIS A 9 27.97 1.86 -36.34
CA HIS A 9 27.74 0.43 -36.16
C HIS A 9 27.43 0.01 -34.72
N ALA A 10 27.90 0.74 -33.71
CA ALA A 10 27.61 0.48 -32.31
C ALA A 10 26.16 0.83 -31.95
N ILE A 11 25.66 1.96 -32.47
CA ILE A 11 24.27 2.42 -32.30
C ILE A 11 23.31 1.41 -32.94
N SER A 12 23.60 1.00 -34.19
CA SER A 12 22.78 0.04 -34.93
C SER A 12 22.62 -1.32 -34.23
N ARG A 13 23.58 -1.75 -33.41
CA ARG A 13 23.48 -3.02 -32.67
C ARG A 13 22.58 -2.96 -31.44
N PHE A 14 22.40 -1.78 -30.84
CA PHE A 14 21.44 -1.58 -29.74
C PHE A 14 20.01 -1.54 -30.27
N GLU A 15 19.78 -0.85 -31.39
CA GLU A 15 18.45 -0.79 -32.03
C GLU A 15 17.98 -2.14 -32.55
N ASN A 16 18.90 -2.97 -33.06
CA ASN A 16 18.59 -4.30 -33.60
C ASN A 16 18.56 -5.42 -32.54
N SER A 17 18.50 -5.10 -31.24
CA SER A 17 18.38 -6.08 -30.13
C SER A 17 19.55 -7.05 -29.95
N HIS A 18 20.74 -6.78 -30.52
CA HIS A 18 21.89 -7.69 -30.44
C HIS A 18 22.77 -7.45 -29.21
N ARG A 19 22.54 -6.38 -28.42
CA ARG A 19 23.27 -6.09 -27.20
C ARG A 19 22.34 -5.50 -26.13
N LYS A 20 22.35 -6.07 -24.93
CA LYS A 20 21.62 -5.52 -23.77
C LYS A 20 22.27 -4.21 -23.32
N LEU A 21 21.45 -3.19 -23.07
CA LEU A 21 21.89 -1.93 -22.48
C LEU A 21 22.39 -2.17 -21.04
N PRO A 22 23.59 -1.70 -20.68
CA PRO A 22 24.04 -1.78 -19.29
C PRO A 22 23.15 -0.89 -18.40
N ILE A 23 22.78 -1.39 -17.23
CA ILE A 23 21.84 -0.75 -16.28
C ILE A 23 22.22 0.71 -15.98
N ASN A 24 23.52 1.02 -15.90
CA ASN A 24 24.01 2.35 -15.56
C ASN A 24 23.64 3.43 -16.59
N TYR A 25 23.30 3.05 -17.82
CA TYR A 25 22.93 4.00 -18.89
C TYR A 25 21.42 4.24 -18.97
N VAL A 26 20.61 3.44 -18.30
CA VAL A 26 19.14 3.52 -18.35
C VAL A 26 18.61 4.88 -17.85
N PRO A 27 19.07 5.43 -16.70
CA PRO A 27 18.61 6.74 -16.24
C PRO A 27 19.04 7.88 -17.17
N ALA A 28 20.25 7.77 -17.75
CA ALA A 28 20.76 8.77 -18.69
C ALA A 28 19.95 8.79 -19.99
N LEU A 29 19.57 7.62 -20.53
CA LEU A 29 18.67 7.55 -21.69
C LEU A 29 17.29 8.14 -21.36
N ALA A 30 16.71 7.78 -20.22
CA ALA A 30 15.40 8.28 -19.79
C ALA A 30 15.40 9.82 -19.75
N GLN A 31 16.46 10.40 -19.18
CA GLN A 31 16.66 11.85 -19.11
C GLN A 31 16.83 12.51 -20.49
N ILE A 32 17.56 11.89 -21.42
CA ILE A 32 17.73 12.42 -22.79
C ILE A 32 16.38 12.50 -23.52
N PHE A 33 15.54 11.50 -23.34
CA PHE A 33 14.22 11.42 -23.99
C PHE A 33 13.11 12.14 -23.20
N GLY A 34 13.42 12.66 -22.00
CA GLY A 34 12.44 13.34 -21.14
C GLY A 34 11.33 12.42 -20.63
N ILE A 35 11.60 11.11 -20.54
CA ILE A 35 10.67 10.07 -20.10
C ILE A 35 11.18 9.40 -18.84
N THR A 36 10.32 8.60 -18.19
CA THR A 36 10.71 7.78 -17.05
C THR A 36 11.48 6.54 -17.49
N THR A 37 12.26 5.96 -16.58
CA THR A 37 13.00 4.72 -16.87
C THR A 37 12.10 3.54 -17.20
N ASP A 38 10.86 3.54 -16.69
CA ASP A 38 9.89 2.48 -16.94
C ASP A 38 9.29 2.59 -18.35
N GLU A 39 9.09 3.81 -18.85
CA GLU A 39 8.65 4.09 -20.24
C GLU A 39 9.67 3.68 -21.30
N LEU A 40 10.93 3.42 -20.94
CA LEU A 40 11.93 2.85 -21.86
C LEU A 40 11.70 1.37 -22.17
N PHE A 41 11.06 0.63 -21.27
CA PHE A 41 10.92 -0.83 -21.38
C PHE A 41 9.49 -1.29 -21.57
N PHE A 42 8.52 -0.44 -21.28
CA PHE A 42 7.11 -0.78 -21.32
C PHE A 42 6.34 0.19 -22.22
N SER A 43 5.48 -0.35 -23.06
CA SER A 43 4.50 0.47 -23.78
C SER A 43 3.46 1.05 -22.82
N ALA A 44 2.81 2.15 -23.18
CA ALA A 44 1.76 2.77 -22.36
C ALA A 44 0.63 1.79 -21.97
N ASN A 45 0.37 0.77 -22.79
CA ASN A 45 -0.59 -0.28 -22.50
C ASN A 45 -0.07 -1.34 -21.52
N GLU A 46 1.25 -1.54 -21.42
CA GLU A 46 1.89 -2.43 -20.46
C GLU A 46 2.10 -1.74 -19.10
N LEU A 47 2.39 -0.44 -19.09
CA LEU A 47 2.42 0.40 -17.88
C LEU A 47 1.05 0.45 -17.18
N LYS A 48 -0.04 0.46 -17.93
CA LYS A 48 -1.41 0.34 -17.39
C LYS A 48 -1.70 -1.02 -16.75
N ARG A 49 -0.92 -2.06 -17.10
CA ARG A 49 -1.10 -3.44 -16.61
C ARG A 49 -0.13 -3.81 -15.51
N THR A 50 0.94 -3.05 -15.31
CA THR A 50 1.79 -3.22 -14.14
C THR A 50 1.06 -2.73 -12.90
N ASP A 51 0.78 -3.65 -11.97
CA ASP A 51 0.03 -3.57 -10.71
C ASP A 51 0.30 -2.37 -9.76
N LYS A 52 1.15 -1.41 -10.13
CA LYS A 52 1.57 -0.32 -9.27
C LYS A 52 0.58 0.83 -9.12
N ASP A 53 -0.47 0.91 -9.96
CA ASP A 53 -1.39 2.05 -9.87
C ASP A 53 -2.87 1.67 -10.05
N GLN A 54 -3.28 0.56 -9.41
CA GLN A 54 -4.68 0.12 -9.39
C GLN A 54 -5.62 1.23 -8.90
N ILE A 55 -5.17 2.04 -7.95
CA ILE A 55 -5.92 3.20 -7.43
C ILE A 55 -6.03 4.29 -8.50
N GLY A 56 -4.93 4.66 -9.16
CA GLY A 56 -4.93 5.65 -10.23
C GLY A 56 -5.86 5.26 -11.38
N THR A 57 -5.84 3.99 -11.81
CA THR A 57 -6.75 3.47 -12.84
C THR A 57 -8.21 3.49 -12.39
N GLN A 58 -8.51 3.04 -11.17
CA GLN A 58 -9.89 3.08 -10.65
C GLN A 58 -10.42 4.51 -10.59
N VAL A 59 -9.61 5.47 -10.14
CA VAL A 59 -9.99 6.88 -10.09
C VAL A 59 -10.23 7.45 -11.50
N ALA A 60 -9.42 7.06 -12.48
CA ALA A 60 -9.61 7.47 -13.87
C ALA A 60 -10.93 6.92 -14.45
N ASP A 61 -11.21 5.62 -14.23
CA ASP A 61 -12.42 4.96 -14.71
C ASP A 61 -13.69 5.58 -14.08
N TYR A 62 -13.65 5.91 -12.78
CA TYR A 62 -14.76 6.60 -12.11
C TYR A 62 -14.96 8.03 -12.61
N ARG A 63 -13.89 8.75 -12.97
CA ARG A 63 -13.99 10.09 -13.57
C ARG A 63 -14.63 10.01 -14.96
N GLU A 64 -14.22 9.04 -15.77
CA GLU A 64 -14.80 8.81 -17.09
C GLU A 64 -16.29 8.45 -16.97
N LEU A 65 -16.64 7.55 -16.04
CA LEU A 65 -18.03 7.18 -15.77
C LEU A 65 -18.87 8.39 -15.30
N ALA A 66 -18.31 9.28 -14.47
CA ALA A 66 -18.99 10.49 -14.04
C ALA A 66 -19.28 11.46 -15.20
N THR A 67 -18.38 11.53 -16.19
CA THR A 67 -18.56 12.36 -17.39
C THR A 67 -19.52 11.75 -18.41
N THR A 68 -19.51 10.43 -18.58
CA THR A 68 -20.29 9.72 -19.61
C THR A 68 -21.69 9.35 -19.14
N ASN A 69 -21.83 8.92 -17.88
CA ASN A 69 -23.09 8.49 -17.28
C ASN A 69 -23.19 8.90 -15.80
N PRO A 70 -23.51 10.18 -15.51
CA PRO A 70 -23.49 10.71 -14.15
C PRO A 70 -24.49 10.02 -13.20
N LYS A 71 -25.62 9.51 -13.73
CA LYS A 71 -26.62 8.81 -12.93
C LYS A 71 -26.11 7.46 -12.43
N GLU A 72 -25.41 6.72 -13.29
CA GLU A 72 -24.79 5.45 -12.91
C GLU A 72 -23.63 5.67 -11.94
N ALA A 73 -22.80 6.69 -12.18
CA ALA A 73 -21.75 7.09 -11.26
C ALA A 73 -22.33 7.40 -9.86
N ALA A 74 -23.42 8.18 -9.78
CA ALA A 74 -24.10 8.48 -8.53
C ALA A 74 -24.58 7.20 -7.81
N ASN A 75 -25.20 6.26 -8.52
CA ASN A 75 -25.64 4.99 -7.93
C ASN A 75 -24.46 4.17 -7.38
N LYS A 76 -23.36 4.05 -8.13
CA LYS A 76 -22.16 3.33 -7.67
C LYS A 76 -21.53 4.00 -6.45
N THR A 77 -21.49 5.34 -6.42
CA THR A 77 -20.97 6.07 -5.24
C THR A 77 -21.85 5.85 -4.01
N LEU A 78 -23.19 5.88 -4.17
CA LEU A 78 -24.11 5.59 -3.06
C LEU A 78 -23.96 4.17 -2.53
N GLU A 79 -23.81 3.18 -3.42
CA GLU A 79 -23.58 1.79 -3.03
C GLU A 79 -22.25 1.62 -2.28
N ALA A 80 -21.17 2.22 -2.79
CA ALA A 80 -19.88 2.23 -2.12
C ALA A 80 -19.96 2.88 -0.73
N LEU A 81 -20.69 3.98 -0.60
CA LEU A 81 -20.88 4.70 0.67
C LEU A 81 -21.70 3.87 1.68
N LEU A 82 -22.71 3.14 1.22
CA LEU A 82 -23.47 2.21 2.06
C LEU A 82 -22.62 1.04 2.55
N ASN A 83 -21.76 0.49 1.69
CA ASN A 83 -20.85 -0.59 2.06
C ASN A 83 -19.78 -0.10 3.06
N ALA A 84 -19.17 1.06 2.80
CA ALA A 84 -18.23 1.68 3.73
C ALA A 84 -18.87 1.95 5.10
N LYS A 85 -20.13 2.41 5.14
CA LYS A 85 -20.88 2.59 6.39
C LYS A 85 -21.05 1.27 7.16
N LYS A 86 -21.38 0.17 6.47
CA LYS A 86 -21.51 -1.16 7.09
C LYS A 86 -20.18 -1.63 7.68
N GLU A 87 -19.09 -1.46 6.94
CA GLU A 87 -17.73 -1.81 7.39
C GLU A 87 -17.32 -1.00 8.62
N VAL A 88 -17.55 0.32 8.61
CA VAL A 88 -17.27 1.18 9.77
C VAL A 88 -18.06 0.73 11.00
N LEU A 89 -19.33 0.35 10.85
CA LEU A 89 -20.12 -0.18 11.96
C LEU A 89 -19.59 -1.51 12.48
N ALA A 90 -19.19 -2.42 11.58
CA ALA A 90 -18.61 -3.70 11.96
C ALA A 90 -17.28 -3.51 12.72
N LEU A 91 -16.41 -2.62 12.23
CA LEU A 91 -15.15 -2.28 12.89
C LEU A 91 -15.36 -1.63 14.27
N LYS A 92 -16.35 -0.74 14.41
CA LYS A 92 -16.71 -0.15 15.70
C LYS A 92 -17.16 -1.22 16.70
N GLU A 93 -17.93 -2.20 16.26
CA GLU A 93 -18.37 -3.30 17.13
C GLU A 93 -17.21 -4.22 17.53
N GLN A 94 -16.27 -4.48 16.60
CA GLN A 94 -15.05 -5.21 16.93
C GLN A 94 -14.19 -4.45 17.96
N LEU A 95 -14.01 -3.14 17.80
CA LEU A 95 -13.30 -2.30 18.76
C LEU A 95 -13.95 -2.36 20.15
N ARG A 96 -15.29 -2.25 20.22
CA ARG A 96 -16.03 -2.35 21.49
C ARG A 96 -15.75 -3.68 22.21
N LYS A 97 -15.76 -4.80 21.47
CA LYS A 97 -15.44 -6.12 22.04
C LYS A 97 -14.00 -6.20 22.54
N TYR A 98 -13.05 -5.65 21.78
CA TYR A 98 -11.65 -5.62 22.20
C TYR A 98 -11.43 -4.78 23.45
N GLU A 99 -12.11 -3.64 23.58
CA GLU A 99 -12.07 -2.80 24.77
C GLU A 99 -12.62 -3.54 26.01
N GLU A 100 -13.77 -4.21 25.88
CA GLU A 100 -14.35 -5.03 26.95
C GLU A 100 -13.40 -6.17 27.38
N GLU A 101 -12.75 -6.85 26.43
CA GLU A 101 -11.76 -7.88 26.74
C GLU A 101 -10.52 -7.33 27.44
N LEU A 102 -10.06 -6.16 27.01
CA LEU A 102 -8.89 -5.49 27.58
C LEU A 102 -9.16 -5.04 29.01
N GLU A 103 -10.38 -4.54 29.28
CA GLU A 103 -10.83 -4.21 30.63
C GLU A 103 -10.88 -5.46 31.53
N LYS A 104 -11.45 -6.56 31.04
CA LYS A 104 -11.45 -7.84 31.78
C LYS A 104 -10.03 -8.32 32.09
N LYS A 105 -9.12 -8.30 31.11
CA LYS A 105 -7.72 -8.67 31.32
C LYS A 105 -7.02 -7.73 32.31
N SER A 106 -7.27 -6.43 32.22
CA SER A 106 -6.73 -5.42 33.15
C SER A 106 -7.18 -5.67 34.59
N THR A 107 -8.47 -5.96 34.81
CA THR A 107 -8.96 -6.31 36.16
C THR A 107 -8.35 -7.60 36.69
N LEU A 108 -8.15 -8.60 35.82
CA LEU A 108 -7.46 -9.84 36.18
C LEU A 108 -6.02 -9.58 36.63
N VAL A 109 -5.25 -8.81 35.84
CA VAL A 109 -3.86 -8.46 36.17
C VAL A 109 -3.78 -7.73 37.50
N LYS A 110 -4.69 -6.79 37.76
CA LYS A 110 -4.76 -6.10 39.07
C LYS A 110 -5.03 -7.07 40.23
N LYS A 111 -5.93 -8.04 40.05
CA LYS A 111 -6.19 -9.10 41.06
C LYS A 111 -4.93 -9.94 41.32
N TYR A 112 -4.27 -10.41 40.26
CA TYR A 112 -3.05 -11.21 40.41
C TYR A 112 -1.89 -10.42 41.02
N ALA A 113 -1.73 -9.14 40.68
CA ALA A 113 -0.72 -8.26 41.29
C ALA A 113 -0.96 -8.01 42.79
N ALA A 114 -2.20 -8.13 43.26
CA ALA A 114 -2.55 -7.96 44.67
C ALA A 114 -2.34 -9.22 45.53
N LEU A 115 -2.31 -10.41 44.93
CA LEU A 115 -2.18 -11.70 45.62
C LEU A 115 -0.91 -11.82 46.50
N PRO A 116 0.29 -11.41 46.08
CA PRO A 116 1.49 -11.52 46.93
C PRO A 116 1.37 -10.69 48.22
N LYS A 117 0.71 -9.53 48.14
CA LYS A 117 0.51 -8.63 49.29
C LYS A 117 -0.50 -9.20 50.28
N THR A 118 -1.56 -9.85 49.80
CA THR A 118 -2.53 -10.52 50.67
C THR A 118 -1.97 -11.79 51.28
N LEU A 119 -1.18 -12.57 50.53
CA LEU A 119 -0.53 -13.79 51.05
C LEU A 119 0.48 -13.47 52.17
N ASN A 120 1.29 -12.41 52.00
CA ASN A 120 2.23 -11.98 53.04
C ASN A 120 1.51 -11.53 54.32
N LYS A 121 0.38 -10.82 54.22
CA LYS A 121 -0.42 -10.43 55.39
C LYS A 121 -1.06 -11.63 56.10
N LEU A 122 -1.49 -12.65 55.35
CA LEU A 122 -2.07 -13.88 55.91
C LEU A 122 -1.03 -14.74 56.64
N ASN A 123 0.22 -14.80 56.14
CA ASN A 123 1.29 -15.52 56.81
C ASN A 123 1.74 -14.81 58.09
N GLN A 124 1.84 -13.47 58.08
CA GLN A 124 2.18 -12.69 59.28
C GLN A 124 1.16 -12.84 60.44
N ASN A 125 -0.11 -13.11 60.13
CA ASN A 125 -1.16 -13.34 61.13
C ASN A 125 -1.24 -14.79 61.62
N LYS A 126 -0.51 -15.74 61.01
CA LYS A 126 -0.47 -17.14 61.45
C LYS A 126 0.68 -17.45 62.43
N ASP A 127 1.68 -16.57 62.48
CA ASP A 127 2.84 -16.69 63.35
C ASP A 127 2.69 -15.91 64.68
N GLN A 128 1.46 -15.47 65.00
CA GLN A 128 1.05 -14.88 66.30
C GLN A 128 0.05 -15.81 67.00
#